data_AF-A0A3R9UES8-F1
#
_entry.id   AF-A0A3R9UES8-F1
#
_cell.length_a   1.000
_cell.length_b   1.000
_cell.length_c   1.000
_cell.angle_alpha   90.00
_cell.angle_beta   90.00
_cell.angle_gamma   90.00
#
_symmetry.space_group_name_H-M   'P 1'
#
loop_
_entity.id
_entity.type
_entity.pdbx_description
1 polymer ?
#
loop_
_entity_poly.entity_id
_entity_poly.type
_entity_poly.pdbx_seq_one_letter_code
_entity_poly.pdbx_strand_id
1 'polypeptide(L)'
;MSVYTPLSLDEVRTFAAPYGLEVLELNPIQGGIQNTNYFLVDVNRKQYVLTVFEELDAQGAGELIPVLEQLGTHDVPVAVPLKHSGQAVHFIAGKPAQIAPRLMGHHPMQTTVAQVAAIADAQAKLH
;
A
#
# COMPACT_ATOMS: atom_id res chain seq x y z
N MET A 1 8.86 -18.76 -9.48
CA MET A 1 8.09 -19.15 -8.27
C MET A 1 7.74 -17.86 -7.56
N SER A 2 6.48 -17.61 -7.21
CA SER A 2 6.14 -16.40 -6.46
C SER A 2 6.75 -16.51 -5.06
N VAL A 3 7.66 -15.61 -4.71
CA VAL A 3 8.12 -15.49 -3.34
C VAL A 3 6.99 -14.81 -2.57
N TYR A 4 6.47 -15.51 -1.58
CA TYR A 4 5.45 -14.98 -0.69
C TYR A 4 6.02 -15.01 0.72
N THR A 5 6.12 -13.86 1.38
CA THR A 5 6.65 -13.74 2.74
C THR A 5 5.50 -13.87 3.74
N PRO A 6 5.27 -15.05 4.35
CA PRO A 6 4.22 -15.20 5.34
C PRO A 6 4.56 -14.38 6.58
N LEU A 7 3.60 -13.58 7.02
CA LEU A 7 3.68 -12.79 8.24
C LEU A 7 2.57 -13.19 9.21
N SER A 8 2.91 -13.23 10.50
CA SER A 8 1.93 -13.36 11.58
C SER A 8 1.31 -12.01 11.94
N LEU A 9 0.13 -12.05 12.58
CA LEU A 9 -0.53 -10.85 13.07
C LEU A 9 0.33 -10.07 14.09
N ASP A 10 1.08 -10.77 14.95
CA ASP A 10 1.89 -10.13 15.99
C ASP A 10 3.14 -9.44 15.42
N GLU A 11 3.78 -10.02 14.38
CA GLU A 11 4.84 -9.34 13.63
C GLU A 11 4.33 -8.05 13.00
N VAL A 12 3.14 -8.10 12.35
CA VAL A 12 2.54 -6.93 11.72
C VAL A 12 2.10 -5.88 12.74
N ARG A 13 1.56 -6.29 13.89
CA ARG A 13 1.25 -5.36 15.00
C ARG A 13 2.48 -4.60 15.47
N THR A 14 3.58 -5.33 15.68
CA THR A 14 4.84 -4.72 16.12
C THR A 14 5.37 -3.75 15.07
N PHE A 15 5.32 -4.12 13.79
CA PHE A 15 5.73 -3.28 12.68
C PHE A 15 4.83 -2.04 12.48
N ALA A 16 3.52 -2.17 12.72
CA ALA A 16 2.55 -1.10 12.51
C ALA A 16 2.46 -0.12 13.70
N ALA A 17 2.90 -0.51 14.89
CA ALA A 17 2.82 0.31 16.11
C ALA A 17 3.48 1.70 16.00
N PRO A 18 4.66 1.88 15.36
CA PRO A 18 5.26 3.21 15.18
C PRO A 18 4.44 4.16 14.30
N TYR A 19 3.52 3.64 13.48
CA TYR A 19 2.56 4.44 12.71
C TYR A 19 1.33 4.85 13.53
N GLY A 20 1.25 4.42 14.81
CA GLY A 20 0.07 4.60 15.67
C GLY A 20 -1.07 3.65 15.34
N LEU A 21 -0.80 2.55 14.63
CA LEU A 21 -1.81 1.58 14.22
C LEU A 21 -1.85 0.39 15.19
N GLU A 22 -3.06 0.08 15.66
CA GLU A 22 -3.33 -1.14 16.42
C GLU A 22 -4.11 -2.11 15.54
N VAL A 23 -3.40 -3.07 14.93
CA VAL A 23 -3.96 -3.99 13.92
C VAL A 23 -4.74 -5.12 14.57
N LEU A 24 -6.00 -5.30 14.16
CA LEU A 24 -6.88 -6.38 14.61
C LEU A 24 -6.95 -7.54 13.63
N GLU A 25 -6.93 -7.25 12.33
CA GLU A 25 -7.10 -8.25 11.27
C GLU A 25 -5.97 -8.13 10.24
N LEU A 26 -5.48 -9.28 9.79
CA LEU A 26 -4.44 -9.42 8.78
C LEU A 26 -4.94 -10.43 7.73
N ASN A 27 -5.21 -9.95 6.51
CA ASN A 27 -5.76 -10.77 5.44
C ASN A 27 -4.84 -10.77 4.21
N PRO A 28 -4.34 -11.92 3.75
CA PRO A 28 -3.46 -11.99 2.59
C PRO A 28 -4.20 -11.63 1.30
N ILE A 29 -3.56 -10.88 0.40
CA ILE A 29 -4.10 -10.52 -0.92
C ILE A 29 -3.53 -11.49 -1.96
N GLN A 30 -4.39 -12.38 -2.46
CA GLN A 30 -4.03 -13.29 -3.54
C GLN A 30 -4.09 -12.54 -4.89
N GLY A 31 -2.99 -12.57 -5.65
CA GLY A 31 -2.91 -11.96 -6.99
C GLY A 31 -1.65 -11.14 -7.27
N GLY A 32 -0.83 -10.87 -6.26
CA GLY A 32 0.49 -10.25 -6.45
C GLY A 32 1.50 -11.24 -7.00
N ILE A 33 2.15 -10.91 -8.12
CA ILE A 33 3.22 -11.74 -8.71
C ILE A 33 4.59 -11.34 -8.13
N GLN A 34 4.75 -10.06 -7.80
CA GLN A 34 6.05 -9.45 -7.45
C GLN A 34 6.18 -9.06 -5.97
N ASN A 35 5.07 -8.80 -5.27
CA ASN A 35 5.09 -8.31 -3.89
C ASN A 35 4.10 -9.10 -3.03
N THR A 36 4.47 -9.33 -1.78
CA THR A 36 3.53 -9.84 -0.79
C THR A 36 2.68 -8.69 -0.28
N ASN A 37 1.35 -8.83 -0.38
CA ASN A 37 0.43 -7.80 0.05
C ASN A 37 -0.60 -8.34 1.06
N TYR A 38 -0.91 -7.53 2.06
CA TYR A 38 -1.89 -7.84 3.09
C TYR A 38 -2.85 -6.68 3.30
N PHE A 39 -4.14 -6.96 3.42
CA PHE A 39 -5.10 -6.02 4.00
C PHE A 39 -4.97 -6.02 5.52
N LEU A 40 -4.91 -4.82 6.10
CA LEU A 40 -4.94 -4.60 7.54
C LEU A 40 -6.25 -3.91 7.93
N VAL A 41 -6.80 -4.28 9.08
CA VAL A 41 -7.89 -3.53 9.72
C VAL A 41 -7.43 -3.13 11.12
N ASP A 42 -7.49 -1.83 11.45
CA ASP A 42 -7.15 -1.33 12.79
C ASP A 42 -8.35 -1.34 13.74
N VAL A 43 -8.11 -1.03 15.03
CA VAL A 43 -9.15 -0.89 16.06
C VAL A 43 -10.21 0.16 15.73
N ASN A 44 -9.86 1.18 14.93
CA ASN A 44 -10.77 2.23 14.48
C ASN A 44 -11.54 1.83 13.21
N ARG A 45 -11.44 0.56 12.79
CA ARG A 45 -12.01 0.01 11.55
C ARG A 45 -11.50 0.67 10.28
N LYS A 46 -10.37 1.39 10.35
CA LYS A 46 -9.67 1.89 9.16
C LYS A 46 -8.92 0.76 8.50
N GLN A 47 -8.85 0.82 7.17
CA GLN A 47 -8.26 -0.23 6.35
C GLN A 47 -6.99 0.27 5.67
N TYR A 48 -5.98 -0.59 5.67
CA TYR A 48 -4.68 -0.31 5.07
C TYR A 48 -4.22 -1.49 4.22
N VAL A 49 -3.18 -1.25 3.44
CA VAL A 49 -2.44 -2.26 2.70
C VAL A 49 -1.00 -2.25 3.18
N LEU A 50 -0.53 -3.38 3.69
CA LEU A 50 0.88 -3.66 3.88
C LEU A 50 1.43 -4.27 2.60
N THR A 51 2.50 -3.69 2.07
CA THR A 51 3.25 -4.23 0.94
C THR A 51 4.65 -4.57 1.40
N VAL A 52 5.06 -5.82 1.25
CA VAL A 52 6.44 -6.29 1.43
C VAL A 52 7.05 -6.46 0.04
N PHE A 53 8.15 -5.76 -0.20
CA PHE A 53 8.85 -5.78 -1.48
C PHE A 53 9.78 -6.99 -1.53
N GLU A 54 9.54 -7.90 -2.49
CA GLU A 54 10.27 -9.19 -2.56
C GLU A 54 11.60 -9.07 -3.31
N GLU A 55 11.65 -8.18 -4.30
CA GLU A 55 12.81 -8.03 -5.20
C GLU A 55 13.54 -6.69 -5.02
N LEU A 56 12.89 -5.68 -4.47
CA LEU A 56 13.47 -4.35 -4.28
C LEU A 56 14.18 -4.23 -2.93
N ASP A 57 15.27 -3.47 -2.91
CA ASP A 57 15.86 -2.97 -1.67
C ASP A 57 15.13 -1.71 -1.17
N ALA A 58 15.54 -1.18 -0.02
CA ALA A 58 14.90 0.00 0.57
C ALA A 58 15.03 1.25 -0.29
N GLN A 59 16.10 1.38 -1.08
CA GLN A 59 16.28 2.50 -1.99
C GLN A 59 15.25 2.42 -3.11
N GLY A 60 15.20 1.29 -3.83
CA GLY A 60 14.24 1.05 -4.92
C GLY A 60 12.79 1.14 -4.46
N ALA A 61 12.45 0.59 -3.29
CA ALA A 61 11.12 0.72 -2.70
C ALA A 61 10.77 2.19 -2.37
N GLY A 62 11.78 3.02 -2.05
CA GLY A 62 11.63 4.42 -1.69
C GLY A 62 11.51 5.37 -2.88
N GLU A 63 11.92 4.98 -4.10
CA GLU A 63 11.99 5.88 -5.25
C GLU A 63 10.64 6.50 -5.64
N LEU A 64 9.55 5.74 -5.50
CA LEU A 64 8.20 6.21 -5.85
C LEU A 64 7.54 7.06 -4.74
N ILE A 65 8.09 7.07 -3.53
CA ILE A 65 7.47 7.77 -2.38
C ILE A 65 7.29 9.28 -2.65
N PRO A 66 8.31 10.04 -3.11
CA PRO A 66 8.14 11.47 -3.37
C PRO A 66 7.12 11.76 -4.48
N VAL A 67 7.02 10.88 -5.49
CA VAL A 67 6.05 11.01 -6.57
C VAL A 67 4.63 10.83 -6.03
N LEU A 68 4.39 9.77 -5.24
CA LEU A 68 3.08 9.52 -4.63
C LEU A 68 2.67 10.68 -3.70
N GLU A 69 3.61 11.26 -2.97
CA GLU A 69 3.35 12.43 -2.13
C GLU A 69 2.94 13.66 -2.94
N GLN A 70 3.67 13.98 -4.01
CA GLN A 70 3.31 15.10 -4.89
C GLN A 70 1.95 14.90 -5.57
N LEU A 71 1.65 13.67 -6.01
CA LEU A 71 0.34 13.36 -6.58
C LEU A 71 -0.78 13.50 -5.53
N GLY A 72 -0.53 13.05 -4.31
CA GLY A 72 -1.47 13.19 -3.20
C GLY A 72 -1.76 14.64 -2.81
N THR A 73 -0.75 15.53 -2.85
CA THR A 73 -0.96 16.97 -2.57
C THR A 73 -1.75 17.69 -3.66
N HIS A 74 -1.83 17.13 -4.86
CA HIS A 74 -2.62 17.66 -5.97
C HIS A 74 -3.97 16.95 -6.13
N ASP A 75 -4.45 16.22 -5.12
CA ASP A 75 -5.73 15.50 -5.13
C ASP A 75 -5.85 14.46 -6.26
N VAL A 76 -4.74 13.85 -6.69
CA VAL A 76 -4.78 12.65 -7.55
C VAL A 76 -5.12 11.45 -6.67
N PRO A 77 -6.03 10.54 -7.08
CA PRO A 77 -6.48 9.42 -6.24
C PRO A 77 -5.44 8.31 -6.14
N VAL A 78 -4.33 8.57 -5.43
CA VAL A 78 -3.24 7.65 -5.14
C VAL A 78 -3.20 7.27 -3.65
N ALA A 79 -2.71 6.07 -3.35
CA ALA A 79 -2.46 5.65 -1.98
C ALA A 79 -1.09 6.14 -1.53
N VAL A 80 -1.04 7.28 -0.83
CA VAL A 80 0.20 7.80 -0.26
C VAL A 80 0.60 6.97 0.96
N PRO A 81 1.80 6.37 1.00
CA PRO A 81 2.25 5.58 2.13
C PRO A 81 2.37 6.41 3.41
N LEU A 82 2.04 5.78 4.54
CA LEU A 82 2.21 6.36 5.85
C LEU A 82 3.70 6.51 6.15
N LYS A 83 4.03 7.48 7.01
CA LYS A 83 5.39 7.68 7.51
C LYS A 83 5.44 7.58 9.02
N HIS A 84 6.54 7.05 9.52
CA HIS A 84 6.99 7.31 10.88
C HIS A 84 8.49 7.59 10.85
N SER A 85 8.97 8.37 11.83
CA SER A 85 10.38 8.79 11.88
C SER A 85 10.86 9.45 10.57
N GLY A 86 9.95 10.10 9.83
CA GLY A 86 10.26 10.75 8.54
C GLY A 86 10.40 9.81 7.33
N GLN A 87 10.23 8.50 7.49
CA GLN A 87 10.40 7.50 6.43
C GLN A 87 9.13 6.68 6.20
N ALA A 88 8.87 6.30 4.95
CA ALA A 88 7.73 5.48 4.56
C ALA A 88 8.07 3.98 4.43
N VAL A 89 9.33 3.67 4.10
CA VAL A 89 9.82 2.30 3.92
C VAL A 89 10.59 1.89 5.18
N HIS A 90 10.18 0.78 5.77
CA HIS A 90 10.80 0.16 6.94
C HIS A 90 10.98 -1.33 6.68
N PHE A 91 11.47 -2.11 7.65
CA PHE A 91 11.75 -3.53 7.46
C PHE A 91 10.86 -4.43 8.30
N ILE A 92 10.37 -5.50 7.68
CA ILE A 92 9.69 -6.62 8.35
C ILE A 92 10.17 -7.93 7.73
N ALA A 93 10.43 -8.95 8.54
CA ALA A 93 11.01 -10.22 8.10
C ALA A 93 12.29 -10.06 7.23
N GLY A 94 13.09 -9.02 7.51
CA GLY A 94 14.32 -8.71 6.78
C GLY A 94 14.12 -8.08 5.40
N LYS A 95 12.89 -7.71 5.02
CA LYS A 95 12.56 -7.14 3.71
C LYS A 95 11.97 -5.73 3.83
N PRO A 96 12.20 -4.84 2.85
CA PRO A 96 11.56 -3.55 2.81
C PRO A 96 10.04 -3.69 2.73
N ALA A 97 9.32 -2.85 3.45
CA ALA A 97 7.88 -2.84 3.48
C ALA A 97 7.33 -1.44 3.75
N GLN A 98 6.11 -1.20 3.30
CA GLN A 98 5.36 0.03 3.54
C GLN A 98 3.91 -0.27 3.94
N ILE A 99 3.28 0.69 4.61
CA ILE A 99 1.83 0.69 4.87
C ILE A 99 1.21 1.89 4.18
N ALA A 100 0.16 1.68 3.39
CA ALA A 100 -0.61 2.75 2.77
C ALA A 100 -2.11 2.60 3.09
N PRO A 101 -2.90 3.69 3.09
CA PRO A 101 -4.35 3.60 3.21
C PRO A 101 -4.94 2.73 2.09
N ARG A 102 -5.95 1.91 2.41
CA ARG A 102 -6.66 1.14 1.38
C ARG A 102 -7.62 2.08 0.63
N LEU A 103 -7.42 2.21 -0.67
CA LEU A 103 -8.38 2.89 -1.53
C LEU A 103 -9.67 2.06 -1.62
N MET A 104 -10.80 2.74 -1.45
CA MET A 104 -12.12 2.12 -1.56
C MET A 104 -12.49 1.91 -3.03
N GLY A 105 -13.18 0.80 -3.30
CA GLY A 105 -13.64 0.43 -4.63
C GLY A 105 -13.23 -0.98 -5.01
N HIS A 106 -13.53 -1.34 -6.25
CA HIS A 106 -13.13 -2.62 -6.84
C HIS A 106 -12.62 -2.39 -8.26
N HIS A 107 -11.78 -3.31 -8.74
CA HIS A 107 -11.38 -3.31 -10.15
C HIS A 107 -12.61 -3.62 -11.03
N PRO A 108 -12.92 -2.80 -12.05
CA PRO A 108 -14.02 -3.08 -12.96
C PRO A 108 -13.60 -4.16 -13.98
N MET A 109 -14.30 -5.31 -14.00
CA MET A 109 -14.05 -6.37 -15.00
C MET A 109 -14.58 -5.99 -16.39
N GLN A 110 -15.60 -5.14 -16.45
CA GLN A 110 -16.09 -4.51 -17.67
C GLN A 110 -16.21 -3.00 -17.39
N THR A 111 -15.65 -2.19 -18.30
CA THR A 111 -15.65 -0.74 -18.16
C THR A 111 -16.86 -0.11 -18.84
N THR A 112 -17.46 0.86 -18.17
CA THR A 112 -18.48 1.74 -18.76
C THR A 112 -17.84 2.97 -19.39
N VAL A 113 -18.55 3.64 -20.31
CA VAL A 113 -18.07 4.91 -20.90
C VAL A 113 -17.79 5.97 -19.83
N ALA A 114 -18.61 6.02 -18.78
CA ALA A 114 -18.39 6.93 -17.65
C ALA A 114 -17.09 6.63 -16.89
N GLN A 115 -16.75 5.34 -16.69
CA GLN A 115 -15.48 4.95 -16.06
C GLN A 115 -14.28 5.25 -16.95
N VAL A 116 -14.41 5.10 -18.27
CA VAL A 116 -13.34 5.48 -19.22
C VAL A 116 -13.08 6.98 -19.16
N ALA A 117 -14.13 7.81 -19.15
CA ALA A 117 -13.98 9.26 -18.99
C ALA A 117 -13.32 9.63 -17.65
N ALA A 118 -13.74 9.00 -16.54
CA ALA A 118 -13.15 9.24 -15.22
C ALA A 118 -11.66 8.85 -15.16
N ILE A 119 -11.26 7.75 -15.84
CA ILE A 119 -9.85 7.37 -15.96
C ILE A 119 -9.08 8.41 -16.78
N ALA A 120 -9.64 8.90 -17.88
CA ALA A 120 -9.01 9.92 -18.71
C ALA A 120 -8.77 11.23 -17.94
N ASP A 121 -9.75 11.69 -17.17
CA ASP A 121 -9.61 12.87 -16.31
C ASP A 121 -8.53 12.66 -15.24
N ALA A 122 -8.50 11.48 -14.60
CA ALA A 122 -7.49 11.15 -13.59
C ALA A 122 -6.07 11.08 -14.20
N GLN A 123 -5.92 10.54 -15.42
CA GLN A 123 -4.64 10.50 -16.13
C GLN A 123 -4.17 11.90 -16.56
N ALA A 124 -5.08 12.74 -17.05
CA ALA A 124 -4.76 14.12 -17.41
C ALA A 124 -4.30 14.94 -16.19
N LYS A 125 -4.83 14.63 -15.00
CA LYS A 125 -4.43 15.26 -13.74
C LYS A 125 -3.10 14.72 -13.20
N LEU A 126 -2.78 13.47 -13.51
CA LEU A 126 -1.51 12.84 -13.13
C LEU A 126 -0.32 13.42 -13.91
N HIS A 127 -0.52 13.75 -15.20
CA HIS A 127 0.48 14.35 -16.09
C HIS A 127 0.70 15.84 -15.82
#